data_AF-A0A5K1BL22-F1
#
_entry.id   AF-A0A5K1BL22-F1
#
_cell.length_a   1.000
_cell.length_b   1.000
_cell.length_c   1.000
_cell.angle_alpha   90.00
_cell.angle_beta   90.00
_cell.angle_gamma   90.00
#
_symmetry.space_group_name_H-M   'P 1'
#
loop_
_entity.id
_entity.type
_entity.pdbx_description
1 polymer ?
#
loop_
_entity_poly.entity_id
_entity_poly.type
_entity_poly.pdbx_seq_one_letter_code
_entity_poly.pdbx_strand_id
1 'polypeptide(L)' 'WSEKIQKHDFQEMVMFLQHLPTQRWTHQELEMVLSRAYMWHTMFDSSPSHLAS' A
#
# COMPACT_ATOMS: atom_id res chain seq x y z
N TRP A 1 5.40 4.09 -4.33
CA TRP A 1 5.85 5.09 -3.34
C TRP A 1 6.99 4.62 -2.45
N SER A 2 7.19 3.31 -2.23
CA SER A 2 8.22 2.77 -1.32
C SER A 2 9.61 3.41 -1.51
N GLU A 3 10.16 3.40 -2.73
CA GLU A 3 11.49 3.97 -3.03
C GLU A 3 11.61 5.48 -2.76
N LYS A 4 10.49 6.21 -2.89
CA LYS A 4 10.45 7.65 -2.60
C LYS A 4 10.47 7.87 -1.09
N ILE A 5 9.60 7.17 -0.36
CA ILE A 5 9.47 7.25 1.11
C ILE A 5 10.77 6.88 1.82
N GLN A 6 11.48 5.86 1.33
CA GLN A 6 12.74 5.40 1.95
C GLN A 6 13.89 6.41 1.89
N LYS A 7 13.79 7.43 1.03
CA LYS A 7 14.82 8.48 0.88
C LYS A 7 14.49 9.76 1.65
N HIS A 8 13.31 9.84 2.26
CA HIS A 8 12.85 11.00 3.01
C HIS A 8 13.34 10.96 4.46
N ASP A 9 13.55 12.14 5.05
CA ASP A 9 13.68 12.24 6.50
C ASP A 9 12.33 11.95 7.19
N PHE A 10 12.33 11.81 8.52
CA PHE A 10 11.11 11.46 9.26
C PHE A 10 9.98 12.48 9.05
N GLN A 11 10.30 13.77 9.05
CA GLN A 11 9.28 14.82 8.92
C GLN A 11 8.69 14.80 7.51
N GLU A 12 9.53 14.71 6.48
CA GLU A 12 9.09 14.59 5.09
C GLU A 12 8.26 13.32 4.85
N MET A 13 8.65 12.20 5.47
CA MET A 13 7.89 10.96 5.44
C MET A 13 6.49 11.15 6.04
N VAL A 14 6.38 11.74 7.23
CA VAL A 14 5.10 12.01 7.90
C VAL A 14 4.23 12.93 7.04
N MET A 15 4.81 14.02 6.51
CA MET A 15 4.11 14.96 5.63
C MET A 15 3.60 14.29 4.37
N PHE A 16 4.40 13.40 3.76
CA PHE A 16 4.02 12.65 2.57
C PHE A 16 2.86 11.68 2.85
N LEU A 17 2.90 10.94 3.96
CA LEU A 17 1.84 10.00 4.34
C LEU A 17 0.51 10.70 4.63
N GLN A 18 0.55 11.92 5.17
CA GLN A 18 -0.66 12.72 5.42
C GLN A 18 -1.21 13.38 4.14
N HIS A 19 -0.38 13.57 3.11
CA HIS A 19 -0.74 14.28 1.87
C HIS A 19 -0.39 13.45 0.63
N LEU A 20 -0.95 12.25 0.55
CA LEU A 20 -0.75 11.40 -0.61
C LEU A 20 -1.32 12.08 -1.88
N PRO A 21 -0.60 12.08 -3.01
CA PRO A 21 -1.04 12.75 -4.24
C PRO A 21 -2.08 11.90 -4.99
N THR A 22 -3.23 11.62 -4.37
CA THR A 22 -4.30 10.77 -4.92
C THR A 22 -5.31 11.53 -5.78
N GLN A 23 -5.28 12.86 -5.75
CA GLN A 23 -6.25 13.72 -6.43
C GLN A 23 -6.33 13.53 -7.95
N ARG A 24 -5.27 13.00 -8.56
CA ARG A 24 -5.18 12.77 -10.00
C ARG A 24 -5.28 11.30 -10.39
N TRP A 25 -5.67 10.44 -9.46
CA TRP A 25 -5.79 9.03 -9.75
C TRP A 25 -6.86 8.80 -10.80
N THR A 26 -6.48 8.05 -11.82
CA THR A 26 -7.37 7.53 -12.84
C THR A 26 -8.09 6.29 -12.32
N HIS A 27 -9.17 5.91 -13.01
CA HIS A 27 -9.88 4.67 -12.69
C HIS A 27 -8.96 3.44 -12.73
N GLN A 28 -8.06 3.38 -13.72
CA GLN A 28 -7.10 2.29 -13.88
C GLN A 28 -6.11 2.19 -12.70
N GLU A 29 -5.63 3.32 -12.18
CA GLU A 29 -4.75 3.32 -11.00
C GLU A 29 -5.47 2.82 -9.75
N LEU A 30 -6.75 3.18 -9.60
CA LEU A 30 -7.60 2.73 -8.51
C LEU A 30 -7.86 1.22 -8.59
N GLU A 31 -8.20 0.70 -9.78
CA GLU A 31 -8.36 -0.74 -10.02
C GLU A 31 -7.09 -1.52 -9.68
N MET A 32 -5.91 -1.01 -10.04
CA MET A 32 -4.63 -1.66 -9.75
C MET A 32 -4.36 -1.74 -8.24
N VAL A 33 -4.69 -0.68 -7.49
CA VAL A 33 -4.52 -0.68 -6.02
C VAL A 33 -5.47 -1.69 -5.38
N LEU A 34 -6.75 -1.68 -5.77
CA LEU A 34 -7.75 -2.62 -5.24
C LEU A 34 -7.41 -4.08 -5.56
N SER A 35 -6.96 -4.36 -6.79
CA SER A 35 -6.58 -5.72 -7.20
C SER A 35 -5.43 -6.26 -6.36
N ARG A 36 -4.41 -5.43 -6.08
CA ARG A 36 -3.29 -5.82 -5.21
C ARG A 36 -3.73 -6.03 -3.76
N ALA A 37 -4.59 -5.15 -3.24
CA ALA A 37 -5.13 -5.29 -1.89
C ALA A 37 -5.91 -6.61 -1.74
N TYR A 38 -6.77 -6.93 -2.72
CA TYR A 38 -7.53 -8.18 -2.73
C TYR A 38 -6.63 -9.41 -2.85
N MET A 39 -5.62 -9.37 -3.72
CA MET A 39 -4.63 -10.45 -3.85
C MET A 39 -3.92 -10.71 -2.52
N TRP A 40 -3.43 -9.66 -1.83
CA TRP A 40 -2.77 -9.81 -0.54
C TRP A 40 -3.70 -10.29 0.56
N HIS A 41 -4.94 -9.81 0.62
CA HIS A 41 -5.96 -10.32 1.54
C HIS A 41 -6.17 -11.82 1.34
N THR A 42 -6.35 -12.25 0.10
CA THR A 42 -6.57 -13.66 -0.24
C THR A 42 -5.36 -14.52 0.11
N MET A 43 -4.15 -14.05 -0.22
CA MET A 43 -2.90 -14.76 0.12
C MET A 43 -2.74 -14.91 1.63
N PHE A 44 -3.05 -13.87 2.41
CA PHE A 44 -2.99 -13.91 3.86
C PHE A 44 -4.00 -14.90 4.46
N ASP A 45 -5.26 -14.85 4.03
CA ASP A 45 -6.31 -15.79 4.47
C ASP A 45 -5.96 -17.24 4.12
N SER A 46 -5.30 -17.45 2.97
CA SER A 46 -4.87 -18.77 2.52
C SER A 46 -3.57 -19.27 3.17
N SER A 47 -2.92 -18.47 4.04
CA SER A 47 -1.66 -18.82 4.67
C SER A 47 -1.88 -19.66 5.95
N PRO A 48 -1.52 -20.96 5.98
CA PRO A 48 -1.73 -21.83 7.12
C PRO A 48 -0.84 -21.49 8.33
N SER A 49 0.19 -20.66 8.15
CA SER A 49 1.15 -20.29 9.20
C SER A 49 0.56 -19.44 10.33
N HIS A 50 -0.59 -18.77 10.13
CA HIS A 50 -1.28 -18.04 11.19
C HIS A 50 -2.14 -18.94 12.10
N LEU A 51 -2.36 -20.20 11.72
CA LEU A 51 -3.11 -21.19 12.50
C LEU A 51 -2.22 -22.23 13.20
N ALA A 52 -0.91 -22.23 12.90
CA ALA A 52 0.08 -23.06 13.59
C ALA A 52 0.75 -22.25 14.71
N SER A 53 0.11 -22.20 15.88
CA SER A 53 0.73 -21.87 17.17
C SER A 53 0.59 -23.07 18.11
#